data_AF-A0A3E0VHY3-F1
#
_entry.id   AF-A0A3E0VHY3-F1
#
_cell.length_a   1.000
_cell.length_b   1.000
_cell.length_c   1.000
_cell.angle_alpha   90.00
_cell.angle_beta   90.00
_cell.angle_gamma   90.00
#
_symmetry.space_group_name_H-M   'P 1'
#
loop_
_entity.id
_entity.type
_entity.pdbx_description
1 polymer ?
#
loop_
_entity_poly.entity_id
_entity_poly.type
_entity_poly.pdbx_seq_one_letter_code
_entity_poly.pdbx_strand_id
1 'polypeptide(L)'
;MLTWIVGGVVTLLLLLFALAGGLGGFLIMLGLVAFLTGLYVVLTKRRSWARLPASRPIAAGVVAASLVLFGVGAGVATPVHPTPAAAEVGTSQSAATPSTSNSPTAPATPAATTAADDDLDPQTVTAPPEGSSVVAQNTSVTTGTAIAVLGTLAVKGRAPKTGYQRTAQFGEAWLDVDRNGCDTRNDILARDLTGVSLSGPCKVLTGVLADRYTGTTIDFLRGNTTSTLVQIDHVVALSDAWQTGAQQLTQAQRVTLANDPLNLWATDGATNQQKSDGDAATWLPPAKGFRCEYAARQISVKATYGLWVTPAEHDALAGILGACPDEPAVSSGFTPLAAASAVPAPAPAAPAPAVSVPAAPEPEPVAPEPVAPQPAPPADVSYRNCDAVRAAGAAPLHRGEPGYSSKLDRDGDGIACEG
;
A
#
# COMPACT_ATOMS: atom_id res chain seq x y z
N MET A 1 18.46 -38.94 21.53
CA MET A 1 18.34 -39.01 20.06
C MET A 1 18.24 -37.63 19.44
N LEU A 2 17.34 -36.75 19.91
CA LEU A 2 17.13 -35.40 19.37
C LEU A 2 18.38 -34.49 19.34
N THR A 3 19.26 -34.54 20.35
CA THR A 3 20.48 -33.71 20.41
C THR A 3 21.51 -34.04 19.33
N TRP A 4 21.62 -35.31 18.94
CA TRP A 4 22.53 -35.75 17.87
C TRP A 4 22.01 -35.34 16.49
N ILE A 5 20.69 -35.35 16.30
CA ILE A 5 20.04 -34.87 15.07
C ILE A 5 20.28 -33.36 14.90
N VAL A 6 20.04 -32.57 15.94
CA VAL A 6 20.27 -31.12 15.90
C VAL A 6 21.75 -30.80 15.65
N GLY A 7 22.68 -31.52 16.30
CA GLY A 7 24.12 -31.37 16.04
C GLY A 7 24.52 -31.73 14.61
N GLY A 8 23.94 -32.78 14.04
CA GLY A 8 24.15 -33.16 12.64
C GLY A 8 23.67 -32.09 11.66
N VAL A 9 22.45 -31.56 11.86
CA VAL A 9 21.87 -30.50 11.02
C VAL A 9 22.70 -29.23 11.09
N VAL A 10 23.12 -28.80 12.28
CA VAL A 10 23.97 -27.62 12.45
C VAL A 10 25.32 -27.79 11.75
N THR A 11 25.94 -28.97 11.85
CA THR A 11 27.22 -29.26 11.18
C THR A 11 27.07 -29.19 9.66
N LEU A 12 25.99 -29.76 9.12
CA LEU A 12 25.69 -29.70 7.68
C LEU A 12 25.46 -28.25 7.22
N LEU A 13 24.70 -27.45 7.96
CA LEU A 13 24.46 -26.04 7.63
C LEU A 13 25.74 -25.21 7.65
N LEU A 14 26.62 -25.43 8.63
CA LEU A 14 27.92 -24.76 8.68
C LEU A 14 28.80 -25.12 7.48
N LEU A 15 28.79 -26.39 7.04
CA LEU A 15 29.52 -26.82 5.85
C LEU A 15 28.95 -26.22 4.55
N LEU A 16 27.63 -26.19 4.39
CA LEU A 16 26.98 -25.59 3.22
C LEU A 16 27.31 -24.11 3.08
N PHE A 17 27.27 -23.35 4.17
CA PHE A 17 27.61 -21.93 4.14
C PHE A 17 29.12 -21.66 4.02
N ALA A 18 29.97 -22.58 4.51
CA ALA A 18 31.41 -22.52 4.23
C ALA A 18 31.70 -22.76 2.73
N LEU A 19 30.98 -23.70 2.09
CA LEU A 19 31.12 -23.97 0.66
C LEU A 19 30.59 -22.83 -0.22
N ALA A 20 29.47 -22.21 0.17
CA ALA A 20 28.84 -21.14 -0.63
C ALA A 20 29.50 -19.76 -0.43
N GLY A 21 29.88 -19.42 0.81
CA GLY A 21 30.35 -18.08 1.18
C GLY A 21 31.76 -18.02 1.76
N GLY A 22 32.52 -19.11 1.66
CA GLY A 22 33.87 -19.21 2.24
C GLY A 22 33.88 -19.01 3.76
N LEU A 23 34.98 -18.47 4.28
CA LEU A 23 35.13 -18.18 5.70
C LEU A 23 34.07 -17.19 6.21
N GLY A 24 33.67 -16.21 5.38
CA GLY A 24 32.61 -15.25 5.73
C GLY A 24 31.25 -15.92 5.96
N GLY A 25 30.83 -16.79 5.03
CA GLY A 25 29.60 -17.57 5.15
C GLY A 25 29.59 -18.50 6.38
N PHE A 26 30.72 -19.16 6.66
CA PHE A 26 30.88 -19.99 7.85
C PHE A 26 30.70 -19.18 9.15
N LEU A 27 31.34 -18.01 9.27
CA LEU A 27 31.28 -17.15 10.46
C LEU A 27 29.88 -16.56 10.68
N ILE A 28 29.19 -16.18 9.60
CA ILE A 28 27.80 -15.69 9.65
C ILE A 28 26.88 -16.78 10.24
N MET A 29 26.96 -18.01 9.73
CA MET A 29 26.12 -19.10 10.22
C MET A 29 26.49 -19.56 11.63
N LEU A 30 27.77 -19.57 11.97
CA LEU A 30 28.23 -19.87 13.32
C LEU A 30 27.70 -18.83 14.32
N GLY A 31 27.69 -17.55 13.94
CA GLY A 31 27.09 -16.46 14.70
C GLY A 31 25.58 -16.67 14.89
N LEU A 32 24.84 -16.98 13.83
CA LEU A 32 23.39 -17.20 13.91
C LEU A 32 23.02 -18.39 14.82
N VAL A 33 23.73 -19.51 14.68
CA VAL A 33 23.51 -20.70 15.52
C VAL A 33 23.82 -20.41 16.99
N ALA A 34 24.92 -19.71 17.27
CA ALA A 34 25.28 -19.31 18.63
C ALA A 34 24.26 -18.34 19.23
N PHE A 35 23.77 -17.38 18.45
CA PHE A 35 22.75 -16.41 18.84
C PHE A 35 21.45 -17.11 19.26
N LEU A 36 20.91 -17.97 18.39
CA LEU A 36 19.65 -18.69 18.65
C LEU A 36 19.80 -19.66 19.83
N THR A 37 20.95 -20.31 19.97
CA THR A 37 21.22 -21.22 21.09
C THR A 37 21.34 -20.46 22.42
N GLY A 38 21.99 -19.29 22.43
CA GLY A 38 22.06 -18.41 23.61
C GLY A 38 20.69 -17.84 23.98
N LEU A 39 19.94 -17.34 22.99
CA LEU A 39 18.59 -16.79 23.17
C LEU A 39 17.62 -17.84 23.73
N TYR A 40 17.67 -19.07 23.22
CA TYR A 40 16.89 -20.20 23.76
C TYR A 40 17.15 -20.41 25.25
N VAL A 41 18.42 -20.38 25.70
CA VAL A 41 18.77 -20.55 27.13
C VAL A 41 18.29 -19.36 27.97
N VAL A 42 18.41 -18.13 27.47
CA VAL A 42 17.94 -16.92 28.15
C VAL A 42 16.42 -16.94 28.37
N LEU A 43 15.67 -17.36 27.34
CA LEU A 43 14.20 -17.38 27.34
C LEU A 43 13.63 -18.57 28.13
N THR A 44 14.16 -19.77 27.89
CA THR A 44 13.59 -21.00 28.46
C THR A 44 14.18 -21.39 29.81
N LYS A 45 15.32 -20.82 30.20
CA LYS A 45 16.12 -21.22 31.39
C LYS A 45 16.47 -22.71 31.40
N ARG A 46 16.55 -23.36 30.22
CA ARG A 46 16.92 -24.78 30.07
C ARG A 46 18.31 -24.90 29.47
N ARG A 47 18.96 -26.05 29.68
CA ARG A 47 20.24 -26.38 29.02
C ARG A 47 20.03 -26.54 27.52
N SER A 48 20.96 -26.05 26.71
CA SER A 48 20.84 -26.16 25.25
C SER A 48 21.26 -27.53 24.74
N TRP A 49 20.92 -27.81 23.48
CA TRP A 49 21.40 -28.99 22.75
C TRP A 49 22.94 -29.04 22.64
N ALA A 50 23.58 -27.86 22.63
CA ALA A 50 25.04 -27.68 22.62
C ALA A 50 25.67 -27.74 24.02
N ARG A 51 24.95 -28.28 25.02
CA ARG A 51 25.40 -28.41 26.42
C ARG A 51 25.72 -27.07 27.11
N LEU A 52 25.20 -25.95 26.63
CA LEU A 52 25.32 -24.69 27.37
C LEU A 52 24.55 -24.80 28.70
N PRO A 53 25.16 -24.42 29.83
CA PRO A 53 24.52 -24.48 31.13
C PRO A 53 23.33 -23.51 31.18
N ALA A 54 22.34 -23.81 32.02
CA ALA A 54 21.14 -22.98 32.24
C ALA A 54 21.46 -21.73 33.09
N SER A 55 22.53 -21.01 32.76
CA SER A 55 23.00 -19.82 33.45
C SER A 55 22.85 -18.61 32.56
N ARG A 56 22.00 -17.67 32.99
CA ARG A 56 21.74 -16.39 32.30
C ARG A 56 22.99 -15.57 31.95
N PRO A 57 24.00 -15.39 32.82
CA PRO A 57 25.17 -14.59 32.47
C PRO A 57 26.01 -15.22 31.36
N ILE A 58 26.19 -16.55 31.38
CA ILE A 58 26.93 -17.27 30.33
C ILE A 58 26.16 -17.22 29.01
N ALA A 59 24.84 -17.42 29.04
CA ALA A 59 24.01 -17.34 27.84
C ALA A 59 23.98 -15.94 27.21
N ALA A 60 23.94 -14.88 28.04
CA ALA A 60 24.05 -13.50 27.58
C ALA A 60 25.42 -13.20 26.95
N GLY A 61 26.51 -13.74 27.54
CA GLY A 61 27.85 -13.66 26.95
C GLY A 61 27.94 -14.33 25.57
N VAL A 62 27.28 -15.47 25.39
CA VAL A 62 27.21 -16.17 24.09
C VAL A 62 26.46 -15.34 23.04
N VAL A 63 25.34 -14.69 23.42
CA VAL A 63 24.59 -13.80 22.51
C VAL A 63 25.43 -12.57 22.11
N ALA A 64 26.16 -11.98 23.04
CA ALA A 64 27.04 -10.85 22.74
C ALA A 64 28.18 -11.27 21.79
N ALA A 65 28.85 -12.39 22.08
CA ALA A 65 29.91 -12.93 21.23
C ALA A 65 29.41 -13.31 19.82
N SER A 66 28.17 -13.79 19.70
CA SER A 66 27.62 -14.20 18.42
C SER A 66 27.31 -13.02 17.48
N LEU A 67 26.94 -11.86 18.02
CA LEU A 67 26.75 -10.63 17.25
C LEU A 67 28.09 -10.11 16.69
N VAL A 68 29.17 -10.21 17.47
CA VAL A 68 30.52 -9.88 16.99
C VAL A 68 30.93 -10.81 15.86
N LEU A 69 30.69 -12.12 16.03
CA LEU A 69 31.01 -13.11 15.00
C LEU A 69 30.24 -12.87 13.69
N PHE A 70 28.97 -12.49 13.79
CA PHE A 70 28.13 -12.14 12.64
C PHE A 70 28.67 -10.90 11.90
N GLY A 71 29.03 -9.85 12.65
CA GLY A 71 29.61 -8.63 12.07
C GLY A 71 30.96 -8.87 11.38
N VAL A 72 31.84 -9.67 12.00
CA VAL A 72 33.11 -10.07 11.37
C VAL A 72 32.85 -10.90 10.11
N GLY A 73 31.94 -11.88 10.17
CA GLY A 73 31.59 -12.71 9.02
C GLY A 73 31.07 -11.89 7.83
N ALA A 74 30.24 -10.88 8.07
CA ALA A 74 29.77 -9.95 7.05
C ALA A 74 30.91 -9.11 6.45
N GLY A 75 31.94 -8.77 7.23
CA GLY A 75 33.10 -8.00 6.77
C GLY A 75 34.11 -8.79 5.93
N VAL A 76 34.21 -10.12 6.11
CA VAL A 76 35.10 -10.99 5.31
C VAL A 76 34.41 -11.66 4.12
N ALA A 77 33.08 -11.56 4.02
CA ALA A 77 32.34 -12.12 2.90
C ALA A 77 32.68 -11.36 1.61
N THR A 78 33.41 -12.00 0.70
CA THR A 78 33.69 -11.45 -0.62
C THR A 78 32.40 -11.46 -1.46
N PRO A 79 32.04 -10.36 -2.14
CA PRO A 79 30.91 -10.34 -3.04
C PRO A 79 31.16 -11.31 -4.20
N VAL A 80 30.41 -12.41 -4.24
CA VAL A 80 30.35 -13.29 -5.41
C VAL A 80 29.55 -12.53 -6.47
N HIS A 81 30.24 -11.89 -7.40
CA HIS A 81 29.62 -11.36 -8.61
C HIS A 81 29.23 -12.53 -9.51
N PRO A 82 27.94 -12.71 -9.88
CA PRO A 82 27.59 -13.61 -10.96
C PRO A 82 28.08 -13.00 -12.28
N THR A 83 29.05 -13.66 -12.92
CA THR A 83 29.43 -13.39 -14.31
C THR A 83 28.22 -13.70 -15.21
N PRO A 84 27.73 -12.76 -16.04
CA PRO A 84 26.70 -13.09 -17.02
C PRO A 84 27.32 -13.92 -18.15
N ALA A 85 26.79 -15.13 -18.34
CA ALA A 85 27.14 -16.01 -19.44
C ALA A 85 26.77 -15.34 -20.77
N ALA A 86 27.72 -15.36 -21.69
CA ALA A 86 27.57 -14.91 -23.06
C ALA A 86 26.55 -15.77 -23.82
N ALA A 87 25.86 -15.11 -24.75
CA ALA A 87 24.90 -15.65 -25.69
C ALA A 87 25.50 -16.75 -26.58
N GLU A 88 24.72 -17.80 -26.83
CA GLU A 88 24.81 -18.54 -28.09
C GLU A 88 23.41 -18.76 -28.69
N VAL A 89 23.33 -18.34 -29.95
CA VAL A 89 22.22 -18.50 -30.89
C VAL A 89 22.21 -19.95 -31.39
N GLY A 90 21.04 -20.58 -31.40
CA GLY A 90 20.86 -21.93 -31.95
C GLY A 90 19.46 -22.14 -32.52
N THR A 91 19.28 -21.76 -33.78
CA THR A 91 18.12 -22.08 -34.61
C THR A 91 18.21 -23.54 -35.08
N SER A 92 17.14 -24.35 -35.02
CA SER A 92 16.62 -25.21 -36.13
C SER A 92 15.56 -26.26 -35.69
N GLN A 93 14.39 -26.12 -36.33
CA GLN A 93 13.56 -27.11 -37.06
C GLN A 93 13.14 -28.49 -36.48
N SER A 94 11.81 -28.66 -36.41
CA SER A 94 10.93 -29.65 -37.09
C SER A 94 11.14 -31.17 -36.93
N ALA A 95 10.11 -31.88 -36.45
CA ALA A 95 9.45 -33.01 -37.14
C ALA A 95 8.33 -33.64 -36.26
N ALA A 96 7.33 -34.24 -36.91
CA ALA A 96 6.07 -34.69 -36.33
C ALA A 96 5.88 -36.22 -36.30
N THR A 97 5.10 -36.70 -35.29
CA THR A 97 4.16 -37.86 -35.19
C THR A 97 4.68 -39.32 -35.34
N PRO A 98 3.97 -40.41 -34.87
CA PRO A 98 2.62 -40.51 -34.26
C PRO A 98 2.44 -41.43 -33.00
N SER A 99 1.17 -41.49 -32.56
CA SER A 99 0.51 -42.07 -31.36
C SER A 99 0.56 -43.59 -31.11
N THR A 100 0.30 -44.00 -29.85
CA THR A 100 -0.70 -45.01 -29.38
C THR A 100 -0.74 -44.97 -27.82
N SER A 101 -1.86 -44.70 -27.14
CA SER A 101 -3.09 -45.48 -26.85
C SER A 101 -3.10 -46.03 -25.41
N ASN A 102 -3.92 -45.43 -24.53
CA ASN A 102 -5.07 -46.05 -23.85
C ASN A 102 -5.44 -45.36 -22.53
N SER A 103 -6.71 -44.98 -22.47
CA SER A 103 -7.46 -44.49 -21.31
C SER A 103 -7.94 -45.66 -20.44
N PRO A 104 -8.31 -45.41 -19.17
CA PRO A 104 -9.67 -45.79 -18.78
C PRO A 104 -10.46 -44.66 -18.10
N THR A 105 -11.78 -44.80 -18.21
CA THR A 105 -12.87 -43.86 -17.97
C THR A 105 -13.30 -43.71 -16.50
N ALA A 106 -13.43 -42.43 -16.07
CA ALA A 106 -14.39 -41.79 -15.13
C ALA A 106 -14.39 -42.18 -13.62
N PRO A 107 -14.75 -41.25 -12.69
CA PRO A 107 -16.06 -40.60 -12.64
C PRO A 107 -16.03 -39.05 -12.63
N ALA A 108 -17.15 -38.47 -13.08
CA ALA A 108 -17.43 -37.04 -13.00
C ALA A 108 -17.32 -36.52 -11.56
N THR A 109 -16.51 -35.47 -11.38
CA THR A 109 -16.40 -34.69 -10.14
C THR A 109 -16.93 -33.29 -10.43
N PRO A 110 -17.67 -32.66 -9.50
CA PRO A 110 -18.61 -31.57 -9.78
C PRO A 110 -17.90 -30.34 -10.34
N ALA A 111 -18.66 -29.52 -11.09
CA ALA A 111 -18.29 -28.18 -11.47
C ALA A 111 -17.52 -27.51 -10.34
N ALA A 112 -16.22 -27.32 -10.54
CA ALA A 112 -15.43 -26.46 -9.70
C ALA A 112 -16.08 -25.08 -9.81
N THR A 113 -16.79 -24.69 -8.75
CA THR A 113 -17.04 -23.30 -8.42
C THR A 113 -15.75 -22.57 -8.69
N THR A 114 -15.78 -21.66 -9.67
CA THR A 114 -14.73 -20.69 -9.91
C THR A 114 -14.43 -20.04 -8.57
N ALA A 115 -13.28 -20.40 -7.98
CA ALA A 115 -12.68 -19.60 -6.95
C ALA A 115 -12.58 -18.20 -7.56
N ALA A 116 -13.23 -17.23 -6.94
CA ALA A 116 -13.11 -15.84 -7.34
C ALA A 116 -11.62 -15.53 -7.38
N ASP A 117 -11.11 -15.19 -8.57
CA ASP A 117 -9.82 -14.51 -8.68
C ASP A 117 -9.88 -13.31 -7.73
N ASP A 118 -8.88 -13.15 -6.88
CA ASP A 118 -8.63 -11.89 -6.17
C ASP A 118 -8.20 -10.85 -7.22
N ASP A 119 -9.18 -10.43 -8.02
CA ASP A 119 -9.03 -9.38 -8.99
C ASP A 119 -8.82 -8.08 -8.21
N LEU A 120 -7.63 -7.49 -8.36
CA LEU A 120 -7.26 -6.23 -7.71
C LEU A 120 -7.98 -5.02 -8.32
N ASP A 121 -8.75 -5.25 -9.38
CA ASP A 121 -9.61 -4.25 -10.01
C ASP A 121 -10.94 -4.13 -9.23
N PRO A 122 -11.56 -2.93 -9.21
CA PRO A 122 -12.90 -2.79 -8.67
C PRO A 122 -13.89 -3.64 -9.50
N GLN A 123 -14.84 -4.28 -8.82
CA GLN A 123 -15.90 -5.06 -9.49
C GLN A 123 -16.80 -4.19 -10.39
N THR A 124 -16.90 -2.90 -10.06
CA THR A 124 -17.66 -1.90 -10.80
C THR A 124 -16.85 -0.63 -10.97
N VAL A 125 -16.71 -0.18 -12.22
CA VAL A 125 -16.12 1.12 -12.53
C VAL A 125 -17.03 2.21 -11.97
N THR A 126 -16.48 3.03 -11.08
CA THR A 126 -17.24 4.06 -10.36
C THR A 126 -16.59 5.41 -10.60
N ALA A 127 -17.36 6.35 -11.16
CA ALA A 127 -16.91 7.73 -11.29
C ALA A 127 -16.98 8.44 -9.92
N PRO A 128 -16.09 9.40 -9.64
CA PRO A 128 -16.16 10.15 -8.40
C PRO A 128 -17.40 11.10 -8.41
N PRO A 129 -17.91 11.50 -7.23
CA PRO A 129 -19.03 12.44 -7.13
C PRO A 129 -18.80 13.72 -7.94
N GLU A 130 -19.86 14.33 -8.47
CA GLU A 130 -19.72 15.56 -9.29
C GLU A 130 -18.95 16.66 -8.53
N GLY A 131 -17.96 17.28 -9.21
CA GLY A 131 -17.04 18.26 -8.61
C GLY A 131 -15.75 17.69 -8.00
N SER A 132 -15.54 16.37 -8.06
CA SER A 132 -14.37 15.69 -7.47
C SER A 132 -13.08 15.73 -8.31
N SER A 133 -13.06 16.56 -9.35
CA SER A 133 -12.07 16.56 -10.41
C SER A 133 -11.47 17.98 -10.47
N VAL A 134 -10.63 18.32 -9.49
CA VAL A 134 -10.01 19.66 -9.38
C VAL A 134 -8.57 19.52 -8.95
N VAL A 135 -7.64 20.03 -9.77
CA VAL A 135 -6.23 20.18 -9.40
C VAL A 135 -6.12 21.33 -8.41
N ALA A 136 -5.33 21.17 -7.33
CA ALA A 136 -5.26 22.18 -6.28
C ALA A 136 -4.53 23.46 -6.72
N GLN A 137 -3.64 23.37 -7.71
CA GLN A 137 -2.85 24.48 -8.23
C GLN A 137 -2.80 24.49 -9.77
N ASN A 138 -2.49 25.65 -10.34
CA ASN A 138 -2.32 25.82 -11.80
C ASN A 138 -1.06 25.06 -12.28
N THR A 139 -1.10 24.44 -13.46
CA THR A 139 0.02 23.67 -14.02
C THR A 139 1.30 24.48 -14.21
N SER A 140 1.21 25.82 -14.22
CA SER A 140 2.38 26.72 -14.20
C SER A 140 3.32 26.48 -13.01
N VAL A 141 2.85 25.91 -11.89
CA VAL A 141 3.69 25.62 -10.72
C VAL A 141 4.74 24.53 -10.97
N THR A 142 4.60 23.75 -12.05
CA THR A 142 5.56 22.71 -12.45
C THR A 142 6.34 23.08 -13.71
N THR A 143 6.43 24.38 -14.04
CA THR A 143 7.22 24.84 -15.19
C THR A 143 8.71 24.95 -14.83
N GLY A 144 9.59 24.39 -15.67
CA GLY A 144 11.05 24.50 -15.54
C GLY A 144 11.70 23.21 -15.02
N THR A 145 12.86 23.35 -14.36
CA THR A 145 13.58 22.21 -13.79
C THR A 145 12.99 21.79 -12.45
N ALA A 146 13.09 20.50 -12.12
CA ALA A 146 12.63 19.96 -10.85
C ALA A 146 13.29 20.64 -9.65
N ILE A 147 14.58 21.00 -9.77
CA ILE A 147 15.30 21.68 -8.68
C ILE A 147 14.80 23.11 -8.45
N ALA A 148 14.39 23.82 -9.51
CA ALA A 148 13.78 25.13 -9.39
C ALA A 148 12.41 25.03 -8.71
N VAL A 149 11.59 24.04 -9.09
CA VAL A 149 10.28 23.78 -8.46
C VAL A 149 10.44 23.37 -7.00
N LEU A 150 11.43 22.55 -6.66
CA LEU A 150 11.74 22.16 -5.27
C LEU A 150 11.96 23.40 -4.39
N GLY A 151 12.67 24.41 -4.90
CA GLY A 151 12.91 25.67 -4.19
C GLY A 151 11.66 26.52 -3.90
N THR A 152 10.50 26.18 -4.51
CA THR A 152 9.21 26.83 -4.24
C THR A 152 8.37 26.09 -3.19
N LEU A 153 8.69 24.84 -2.88
CA LEU A 153 7.93 24.04 -1.92
C LEU A 153 8.19 24.54 -0.50
N ALA A 154 7.13 24.61 0.29
CA ALA A 154 7.30 24.86 1.72
C ALA A 154 8.10 23.70 2.36
N VAL A 155 8.97 24.03 3.31
CA VAL A 155 9.73 23.05 4.10
C VAL A 155 9.19 23.06 5.53
N LYS A 156 8.58 21.96 5.97
CA LYS A 156 7.96 21.82 7.31
C LYS A 156 8.08 20.41 7.84
N GLY A 157 7.98 20.21 9.15
CA GLY A 157 7.88 18.87 9.75
C GLY A 157 6.61 18.11 9.30
N ARG A 158 6.59 16.80 9.56
CA ARG A 158 5.38 15.98 9.35
C ARG A 158 4.27 16.44 10.30
N ALA A 159 3.07 16.64 9.77
CA ALA A 159 1.86 16.77 10.58
C ALA A 159 1.49 15.40 11.18
N PRO A 160 0.68 15.37 12.27
CA PRO A 160 0.19 14.11 12.82
C PRO A 160 -0.55 13.27 11.79
N LYS A 161 -0.38 11.93 11.86
CA LYS A 161 -1.14 10.95 11.08
C LYS A 161 -2.57 10.75 11.58
N THR A 162 -2.96 11.41 12.67
CA THR A 162 -4.30 11.34 13.25
C THR A 162 -5.39 11.55 12.21
N GLY A 163 -6.41 10.71 12.23
CA GLY A 163 -7.55 10.80 11.31
C GLY A 163 -7.28 10.28 9.90
N TYR A 164 -6.08 9.79 9.58
CA TYR A 164 -5.82 9.15 8.30
C TYR A 164 -6.52 7.79 8.20
N GLN A 165 -7.42 7.65 7.24
CA GLN A 165 -7.88 6.38 6.71
C GLN A 165 -7.75 6.46 5.18
N ARG A 166 -7.31 5.39 4.52
CA ARG A 166 -7.01 5.50 3.08
C ARG A 166 -8.29 5.82 2.29
N THR A 167 -9.27 4.94 2.44
CA THR A 167 -10.53 5.01 1.68
C THR A 167 -11.39 6.21 2.06
N ALA A 168 -11.58 6.49 3.35
CA ALA A 168 -12.46 7.58 3.77
C ALA A 168 -11.91 8.96 3.35
N GLN A 169 -10.59 9.15 3.32
CA GLN A 169 -9.98 10.45 2.99
C GLN A 169 -9.64 10.58 1.50
N PHE A 170 -9.33 9.50 0.79
CA PHE A 170 -8.89 9.57 -0.61
C PHE A 170 -9.85 8.91 -1.61
N GLY A 171 -10.97 8.38 -1.13
CA GLY A 171 -11.92 7.63 -1.94
C GLY A 171 -11.55 6.15 -2.08
N GLU A 172 -12.48 5.37 -2.61
CA GLU A 172 -12.22 3.99 -3.01
C GLU A 172 -11.13 3.94 -4.08
N ALA A 173 -10.27 2.94 -4.03
CA ALA A 173 -9.44 2.58 -5.17
C ALA A 173 -10.27 1.66 -6.07
N TRP A 174 -10.32 1.80 -7.39
CA TRP A 174 -9.71 2.74 -8.33
C TRP A 174 -10.86 3.45 -9.06
N LEU A 175 -10.98 4.78 -8.90
CA LEU A 175 -12.14 5.51 -9.47
C LEU A 175 -11.90 5.83 -10.96
N ASP A 176 -12.97 5.97 -11.72
CA ASP A 176 -12.96 6.48 -13.10
C ASP A 176 -13.02 8.01 -13.07
N VAL A 177 -11.86 8.62 -12.85
CA VAL A 177 -11.76 10.07 -12.58
C VAL A 177 -11.76 10.92 -13.84
N ASP A 178 -11.37 10.38 -15.00
CA ASP A 178 -11.49 11.05 -16.31
C ASP A 178 -12.82 10.75 -17.02
N ARG A 179 -13.64 9.83 -16.47
CA ARG A 179 -14.94 9.41 -17.01
C ARG A 179 -14.82 8.78 -18.40
N ASN A 180 -13.73 8.06 -18.64
CA ASN A 180 -13.49 7.35 -19.89
C ASN A 180 -14.16 5.95 -19.91
N GLY A 181 -14.71 5.50 -18.78
CA GLY A 181 -15.33 4.19 -18.61
C GLY A 181 -14.39 3.09 -18.11
N CYS A 182 -13.14 3.44 -17.81
CA CYS A 182 -12.10 2.59 -17.24
C CYS A 182 -11.83 2.99 -15.79
N ASP A 183 -11.49 2.02 -14.95
CA ASP A 183 -10.92 2.36 -13.65
C ASP A 183 -9.45 2.79 -13.79
N THR A 184 -9.01 3.66 -12.87
CA THR A 184 -7.64 4.19 -12.87
C THR A 184 -6.57 3.09 -12.90
N ARG A 185 -6.79 1.90 -12.31
CA ARG A 185 -5.77 0.85 -12.35
C ARG A 185 -5.58 0.34 -13.77
N ASN A 186 -6.66 0.08 -14.51
CA ASN A 186 -6.57 -0.32 -15.90
C ASN A 186 -5.99 0.78 -16.79
N ASP A 187 -6.28 2.06 -16.52
CA ASP A 187 -5.63 3.17 -17.25
C ASP A 187 -4.11 3.18 -17.06
N ILE A 188 -3.65 3.00 -15.82
CA ILE A 188 -2.22 2.99 -15.52
C ILE A 188 -1.55 1.73 -16.09
N LEU A 189 -2.19 0.57 -16.01
CA LEU A 189 -1.68 -0.65 -16.64
C LEU A 189 -1.58 -0.50 -18.16
N ALA A 190 -2.62 0.03 -18.81
CA ALA A 190 -2.60 0.23 -20.26
C ALA A 190 -1.53 1.23 -20.70
N ARG A 191 -1.26 2.25 -19.87
CA ARG A 191 -0.21 3.25 -20.12
C ARG A 191 1.20 2.68 -19.95
N ASP A 192 1.44 1.91 -18.88
CA ASP A 192 2.78 1.52 -18.46
C ASP A 192 3.24 0.15 -18.97
N LEU A 193 2.30 -0.71 -19.36
CA LEU A 193 2.62 -2.00 -19.96
C LEU A 193 2.78 -1.87 -21.48
N THR A 194 3.65 -2.71 -22.04
CA THR A 194 3.79 -2.90 -23.48
C THR A 194 3.17 -4.22 -23.93
N GLY A 195 2.77 -4.33 -25.19
CA GLY A 195 2.18 -5.57 -25.74
C GLY A 195 0.88 -5.99 -25.03
N VAL A 196 0.07 -5.01 -24.60
CA VAL A 196 -1.13 -5.28 -23.83
C VAL A 196 -2.19 -6.05 -24.61
N SER A 197 -2.87 -6.99 -23.94
CA SER A 197 -4.13 -7.55 -24.42
C SER A 197 -5.27 -7.10 -23.51
N LEU A 198 -6.43 -6.80 -24.09
CA LEU A 198 -7.58 -6.25 -23.38
C LEU A 198 -8.79 -7.20 -23.44
N SER A 199 -9.60 -7.17 -22.39
CA SER A 199 -10.99 -7.62 -22.40
C SER A 199 -11.92 -6.42 -22.38
N GLY A 200 -12.78 -6.29 -23.39
CA GLY A 200 -13.58 -5.08 -23.57
C GLY A 200 -12.71 -3.84 -23.80
N PRO A 201 -13.18 -2.65 -23.42
CA PRO A 201 -12.48 -1.40 -23.73
C PRO A 201 -11.25 -1.13 -22.84
N CYS A 202 -11.26 -1.65 -21.61
CA CYS A 202 -10.33 -1.18 -20.57
C CYS A 202 -9.54 -2.30 -19.89
N LYS A 203 -10.12 -3.48 -19.71
CA LYS A 203 -9.58 -4.46 -18.76
C LYS A 203 -8.31 -5.11 -19.32
N VAL A 204 -7.16 -4.72 -18.80
CA VAL A 204 -5.86 -5.26 -19.21
C VAL A 204 -5.71 -6.69 -18.73
N LEU A 205 -5.58 -7.66 -19.63
CA LEU A 205 -5.40 -9.07 -19.31
C LEU A 205 -3.94 -9.48 -19.27
N THR A 206 -3.13 -8.95 -20.18
CA THR A 206 -1.70 -9.24 -20.24
C THR A 206 -0.90 -8.01 -20.64
N GLY A 207 0.40 -8.04 -20.41
CA GLY A 207 1.36 -7.06 -20.92
C GLY A 207 2.74 -7.30 -20.33
N VAL A 208 3.71 -6.48 -20.71
CA VAL A 208 5.08 -6.56 -20.20
C VAL A 208 5.43 -5.23 -19.54
N LEU A 209 5.74 -5.26 -18.25
CA LEU A 209 6.19 -4.12 -17.47
C LEU A 209 7.71 -4.02 -17.56
N ALA A 210 8.23 -2.94 -18.11
CA ALA A 210 9.61 -2.51 -17.85
C ALA A 210 9.60 -1.69 -16.56
N ASP A 211 9.86 -2.34 -15.42
CA ASP A 211 9.69 -1.74 -14.11
C ASP A 211 10.78 -0.69 -13.85
N ARG A 212 10.34 0.55 -13.65
CA ARG A 212 11.21 1.71 -13.46
C ARG A 212 11.90 1.69 -12.09
N TYR A 213 11.29 1.07 -11.08
CA TYR A 213 11.85 1.01 -9.74
C TYR A 213 13.02 0.04 -9.62
N THR A 214 12.87 -1.17 -10.16
CA THR A 214 13.89 -2.22 -10.07
C THR A 214 14.82 -2.23 -11.29
N GLY A 215 14.40 -1.68 -12.43
CA GLY A 215 15.10 -1.82 -13.72
C GLY A 215 14.95 -3.21 -14.34
N THR A 216 14.00 -4.02 -13.85
CA THR A 216 13.73 -5.38 -14.34
C THR A 216 12.48 -5.43 -15.19
N THR A 217 12.26 -6.55 -15.89
CA THR A 217 11.05 -6.77 -16.69
C THR A 217 10.15 -7.79 -16.01
N ILE A 218 8.84 -7.50 -15.96
CA ILE A 218 7.85 -8.38 -15.35
C ILE A 218 6.75 -8.66 -16.37
N ASP A 219 6.51 -9.94 -16.66
CA ASP A 219 5.37 -10.36 -17.45
C ASP A 219 4.10 -10.27 -16.61
N PHE A 220 3.18 -9.42 -17.04
CA PHE A 220 1.86 -9.28 -16.44
C PHE A 220 0.88 -10.22 -17.15
N LEU A 221 0.29 -11.11 -16.36
CA LEU A 221 -0.85 -11.94 -16.67
C LEU A 221 -1.86 -11.81 -15.52
N ARG A 222 -3.00 -11.19 -15.83
CA ARG A 222 -4.09 -11.02 -14.88
C ARG A 222 -4.51 -12.37 -14.29
N GLY A 223 -4.64 -12.36 -12.97
CA GLY A 223 -5.00 -13.51 -12.15
C GLY A 223 -4.03 -13.67 -10.98
N ASN A 224 -4.26 -14.69 -10.18
CA ASN A 224 -3.56 -14.87 -8.89
C ASN A 224 -2.03 -15.02 -8.99
N THR A 225 -1.48 -15.30 -10.17
CA THR A 225 -0.03 -15.56 -10.35
C THR A 225 0.80 -14.28 -10.39
N THR A 226 0.35 -13.26 -11.14
CA THR A 226 1.18 -12.05 -11.38
C THR A 226 0.46 -10.73 -11.12
N SER A 227 -0.87 -10.73 -10.90
CA SER A 227 -1.60 -9.51 -10.54
C SER A 227 -1.02 -8.83 -9.29
N THR A 228 -0.56 -9.61 -8.31
CA THR A 228 0.06 -9.10 -7.08
C THR A 228 1.52 -8.67 -7.26
N LEU A 229 2.19 -9.18 -8.31
CA LEU A 229 3.55 -8.78 -8.68
C LEU A 229 3.59 -7.41 -9.35
N VAL A 230 2.50 -6.99 -9.99
CA VAL A 230 2.37 -5.64 -10.57
C VAL A 230 1.33 -4.82 -9.80
N GLN A 231 1.84 -3.89 -9.00
CA GLN A 231 1.03 -2.96 -8.22
C GLN A 231 1.02 -1.58 -8.86
N ILE A 232 -0.02 -0.81 -8.59
CA ILE A 232 -0.02 0.62 -8.91
C ILE A 232 0.44 1.36 -7.66
N ASP A 233 1.60 2.01 -7.72
CA ASP A 233 2.14 2.80 -6.63
C ASP A 233 1.67 4.25 -6.71
N HIS A 234 1.47 4.85 -5.53
CA HIS A 234 1.36 6.28 -5.35
C HIS A 234 2.77 6.85 -5.13
N VAL A 235 3.33 7.55 -6.12
CA VAL A 235 4.71 8.08 -6.09
C VAL A 235 4.96 8.86 -4.79
N VAL A 236 4.10 9.84 -4.49
CA VAL A 236 3.87 10.34 -3.13
C VAL A 236 2.84 9.43 -2.46
N ALA A 237 3.25 8.64 -1.48
CA ALA A 237 2.34 7.76 -0.75
C ALA A 237 1.22 8.55 -0.08
N LEU A 238 -0.03 8.06 -0.09
CA LEU A 238 -1.18 8.80 0.44
C LEU A 238 -1.06 9.13 1.94
N SER A 239 -0.41 8.26 2.72
CA SER A 239 -0.08 8.49 4.13
C SER A 239 0.98 9.58 4.31
N ASP A 240 1.96 9.68 3.40
CA ASP A 240 2.92 10.78 3.37
C ASP A 240 2.23 12.08 2.99
N ALA A 241 1.43 12.08 1.93
CA ALA A 241 0.65 13.23 1.50
C ALA A 241 -0.24 13.78 2.63
N TRP A 242 -0.90 12.89 3.40
CA TRP A 242 -1.69 13.29 4.56
C TRP A 242 -0.88 14.06 5.61
N GLN A 243 0.33 13.59 5.90
CA GLN A 243 1.23 14.22 6.87
C GLN A 243 1.97 15.44 6.30
N THR A 244 1.88 15.66 4.98
CA THR A 244 2.57 16.75 4.27
C THR A 244 1.63 17.72 3.55
N GLY A 245 0.34 17.71 3.88
CA GLY A 245 -0.59 18.79 3.50
C GLY A 245 -1.93 18.37 2.95
N ALA A 246 -2.14 17.09 2.64
CA ALA A 246 -3.41 16.62 2.10
C ALA A 246 -4.58 16.75 3.10
N GLN A 247 -4.30 16.97 4.39
CA GLN A 247 -5.29 17.38 5.40
C GLN A 247 -6.02 18.69 5.05
N GLN A 248 -5.35 19.60 4.32
CA GLN A 248 -5.87 20.91 3.94
C GLN A 248 -6.59 20.88 2.59
N LEU A 249 -6.46 19.78 1.85
CA LEU A 249 -7.16 19.58 0.59
C LEU A 249 -8.64 19.31 0.83
N THR A 250 -9.47 19.73 -0.13
CA THR A 250 -10.85 19.28 -0.17
C THR A 250 -10.90 17.77 -0.44
N GLN A 251 -12.03 17.13 -0.13
CA GLN A 251 -12.22 15.71 -0.44
C GLN A 251 -12.02 15.43 -1.94
N ALA A 252 -12.57 16.30 -2.80
CA ALA A 252 -12.38 16.26 -4.25
C ALA A 252 -10.90 16.25 -4.66
N GLN A 253 -10.10 17.15 -4.09
CA GLN A 253 -8.67 17.25 -4.38
C GLN A 253 -7.89 16.01 -3.90
N ARG A 254 -8.26 15.42 -2.75
CA ARG A 254 -7.65 14.16 -2.30
C ARG A 254 -7.99 12.98 -3.21
N VAL A 255 -9.23 12.89 -3.66
CA VAL A 255 -9.64 11.88 -4.67
C VAL A 255 -8.86 12.08 -5.96
N THR A 256 -8.71 13.32 -6.42
CA THR A 256 -7.89 13.63 -7.60
C THR A 256 -6.43 13.22 -7.38
N LEU A 257 -5.80 13.58 -6.25
CA LEU A 257 -4.42 13.18 -5.92
C LEU A 257 -4.21 11.66 -5.89
N ALA A 258 -5.22 10.91 -5.47
CA ALA A 258 -5.14 9.45 -5.41
C ALA A 258 -5.31 8.77 -6.78
N ASN A 259 -5.85 9.45 -7.78
CA ASN A 259 -6.13 8.87 -9.08
C ASN A 259 -5.40 9.58 -10.24
N ASP A 260 -4.69 10.68 -9.99
CA ASP A 260 -3.93 11.39 -11.02
C ASP A 260 -2.76 10.53 -11.52
N PRO A 261 -2.66 10.26 -12.83
CA PRO A 261 -1.52 9.60 -13.44
C PRO A 261 -0.16 10.21 -13.07
N LEU A 262 -0.09 11.51 -12.76
CA LEU A 262 1.10 12.19 -12.21
C LEU A 262 1.58 11.52 -10.91
N ASN A 263 0.68 11.07 -10.05
CA ASN A 263 1.02 10.40 -8.81
C ASN A 263 1.02 8.87 -8.93
N LEU A 264 0.83 8.28 -10.12
CA LEU A 264 0.66 6.84 -10.29
C LEU A 264 1.57 6.22 -11.36
N TRP A 265 2.06 5.01 -11.10
CA TRP A 265 2.59 4.09 -12.11
C TRP A 265 2.48 2.62 -11.69
N ALA A 266 2.57 1.73 -12.67
CA ALA A 266 2.76 0.30 -12.43
C ALA A 266 4.22 0.01 -12.01
N THR A 267 4.39 -0.85 -11.00
CA THR A 267 5.70 -1.21 -10.43
C THR A 267 5.69 -2.63 -9.86
N ASP A 268 6.89 -3.18 -9.61
CA ASP A 268 7.08 -4.40 -8.82
C ASP A 268 6.42 -4.30 -7.43
N GLY A 269 5.59 -5.29 -7.09
CA GLY A 269 4.77 -5.30 -5.88
C GLY A 269 5.57 -5.47 -4.60
N ALA A 270 6.68 -6.23 -4.60
CA ALA A 270 7.53 -6.39 -3.42
C ALA A 270 8.31 -5.10 -3.11
N THR A 271 8.81 -4.45 -4.16
CA THR A 271 9.50 -3.16 -4.09
C THR A 271 8.55 -2.06 -3.61
N ASN A 272 7.31 -2.05 -4.08
CA ASN A 272 6.28 -1.14 -3.60
C ASN A 272 5.93 -1.37 -2.11
N GLN A 273 5.81 -2.62 -1.69
CA GLN A 273 5.60 -2.96 -0.27
C GLN A 273 6.77 -2.51 0.61
N GLN A 274 8.01 -2.61 0.11
CA GLN A 274 9.19 -2.10 0.80
C GLN A 274 9.16 -0.57 0.95
N LYS A 275 8.70 0.16 -0.08
CA LYS A 275 8.53 1.61 -0.05
C LYS A 275 7.55 2.05 1.04
N SER A 276 6.42 1.33 1.19
CA SER A 276 5.38 1.65 2.17
C SER A 276 4.94 3.12 2.08
N ASP A 277 4.94 3.87 3.20
CA ASP A 277 4.68 5.31 3.24
C ASP A 277 5.95 6.17 3.35
N GLY A 278 7.08 5.65 2.87
CA GLY A 278 8.36 6.36 2.83
C GLY A 278 8.36 7.57 1.88
N ASP A 279 9.06 8.63 2.28
CA ASP A 279 9.41 9.76 1.43
C ASP A 279 10.78 9.53 0.76
N ALA A 280 11.24 10.49 -0.04
CA ALA A 280 12.52 10.40 -0.73
C ALA A 280 13.75 10.37 0.21
N ALA A 281 13.59 10.71 1.50
CA ALA A 281 14.66 10.59 2.48
C ALA A 281 14.74 9.19 3.10
N THR A 282 13.62 8.48 3.20
CA THR A 282 13.56 7.15 3.83
C THR A 282 13.62 6.01 2.83
N TRP A 283 13.21 6.24 1.58
CA TRP A 283 13.24 5.23 0.53
C TRP A 283 13.52 5.86 -0.85
N LEU A 284 14.33 5.16 -1.65
CA LEU A 284 14.60 5.50 -3.05
C LEU A 284 14.56 4.23 -3.91
N PRO A 285 14.14 4.34 -5.18
CA PRO A 285 14.20 3.23 -6.12
C PRO A 285 15.58 2.55 -6.15
N PRO A 286 15.64 1.21 -6.13
CA PRO A 286 16.89 0.47 -6.31
C PRO A 286 17.61 0.80 -7.61
N ALA A 287 16.86 1.02 -8.70
CA ALA A 287 17.39 1.47 -9.98
C ALA A 287 17.90 2.92 -9.88
N LYS A 288 19.21 3.08 -9.67
CA LYS A 288 19.84 4.40 -9.47
C LYS A 288 19.63 5.35 -10.64
N GLY A 289 19.62 4.84 -11.87
CA GLY A 289 19.41 5.63 -13.09
C GLY A 289 18.04 6.30 -13.16
N PHE A 290 17.05 5.80 -12.41
CA PHE A 290 15.69 6.33 -12.38
C PHE A 290 15.46 7.40 -11.29
N ARG A 291 16.44 7.65 -10.41
CA ARG A 291 16.22 8.49 -9.22
C ARG A 291 15.95 9.96 -9.54
N CYS A 292 16.50 10.49 -10.64
CA CYS A 292 16.22 11.87 -11.08
C CYS A 292 14.76 12.03 -11.46
N GLU A 293 14.24 11.16 -12.32
CA GLU A 293 12.84 11.16 -12.72
C GLU A 293 11.91 10.92 -11.50
N TYR A 294 12.28 10.00 -10.61
CA TYR A 294 11.56 9.78 -9.36
C TYR A 294 11.47 11.04 -8.48
N ALA A 295 12.61 11.73 -8.28
CA ALA A 295 12.67 12.97 -7.51
C ALA A 295 11.83 14.08 -8.18
N ALA A 296 11.97 14.25 -9.49
CA ALA A 296 11.20 15.23 -10.26
C ALA A 296 9.69 14.97 -10.16
N ARG A 297 9.27 13.71 -10.23
CA ARG A 297 7.86 13.31 -10.09
C ARG A 297 7.32 13.61 -8.68
N GLN A 298 8.05 13.24 -7.62
CA GLN A 298 7.69 13.57 -6.23
C GLN A 298 7.48 15.08 -6.04
N ILE A 299 8.44 15.89 -6.51
CA ILE A 299 8.37 17.36 -6.46
C ILE A 299 7.15 17.88 -7.22
N SER A 300 6.91 17.34 -8.40
CA SER A 300 5.82 17.78 -9.26
C SER A 300 4.45 17.47 -8.65
N VAL A 301 4.28 16.30 -8.04
CA VAL A 301 3.05 15.97 -7.28
C VAL A 301 2.90 16.94 -6.12
N LYS A 302 3.94 17.14 -5.30
CA LYS A 302 3.86 18.03 -4.13
C LYS A 302 3.53 19.47 -4.53
N ALA A 303 4.14 19.98 -5.60
CA ALA A 303 3.84 21.31 -6.14
C ALA A 303 2.39 21.42 -6.65
N THR A 304 1.95 20.43 -7.43
CA THR A 304 0.60 20.40 -8.03
C THR A 304 -0.51 20.40 -6.99
N TYR A 305 -0.28 19.74 -5.84
CA TYR A 305 -1.26 19.62 -4.77
C TYR A 305 -0.98 20.52 -3.56
N GLY A 306 -0.02 21.45 -3.66
CA GLY A 306 0.32 22.36 -2.55
C GLY A 306 0.79 21.64 -1.28
N LEU A 307 1.41 20.47 -1.42
CA LEU A 307 2.02 19.72 -0.33
C LEU A 307 3.40 20.30 0.00
N TRP A 308 3.87 20.12 1.23
CA TRP A 308 5.21 20.49 1.64
C TRP A 308 6.16 19.29 1.64
N VAL A 309 7.45 19.57 1.75
CA VAL A 309 8.48 18.56 1.98
C VAL A 309 9.00 18.68 3.41
N THR A 310 9.48 17.57 3.96
CA THR A 310 10.26 17.62 5.21
C THR A 310 11.65 18.17 4.96
N PRO A 311 12.38 18.71 5.96
CA PRO A 311 13.77 19.12 5.77
C PRO A 311 14.64 17.98 5.22
N ALA A 312 14.50 16.77 5.76
CA ALA A 312 15.26 15.60 5.30
C ALA A 312 14.90 15.20 3.87
N GLU A 313 13.60 15.24 3.52
CA GLU A 313 13.13 14.96 2.16
C GLU A 313 13.63 16.02 1.16
N HIS A 314 13.56 17.30 1.52
CA HIS A 314 14.10 18.38 0.70
C HIS A 314 15.58 18.18 0.39
N ASP A 315 16.39 17.89 1.42
CA ASP A 315 17.83 17.68 1.26
C ASP A 315 18.13 16.43 0.42
N ALA A 316 17.36 15.36 0.59
CA ALA A 316 17.49 14.15 -0.23
C ALA A 316 17.16 14.42 -1.71
N LEU A 317 16.06 15.11 -1.98
CA LEU A 317 15.65 15.49 -3.34
C LEU A 317 16.69 16.43 -3.98
N ALA A 318 17.17 17.44 -3.26
CA ALA A 318 18.20 18.34 -3.73
C ALA A 318 19.53 17.62 -4.02
N GLY A 319 19.93 16.68 -3.16
CA GLY A 319 21.13 15.88 -3.33
C GLY A 319 21.07 14.97 -4.58
N ILE A 320 19.91 14.40 -4.88
CA ILE A 320 19.68 13.62 -6.10
C ILE A 320 19.76 14.53 -7.34
N LEU A 321 19.03 15.63 -7.32
CA LEU A 321 18.96 16.57 -8.46
C LEU A 321 20.28 17.33 -8.70
N GLY A 322 21.17 17.39 -7.72
CA GLY A 322 22.54 17.89 -7.91
C GLY A 322 23.34 17.11 -8.96
N ALA A 323 23.01 15.83 -9.19
CA ALA A 323 23.61 15.01 -10.24
C ALA A 323 22.92 15.18 -11.62
N CYS A 324 21.74 15.81 -11.66
CA CYS A 324 20.89 15.98 -12.84
C CYS A 324 20.13 17.31 -12.78
N PRO A 325 20.85 18.46 -12.82
CA PRO A 325 20.25 19.78 -12.58
C PRO A 325 19.23 20.22 -13.65
N ASP A 326 19.35 19.64 -14.86
CA ASP A 326 18.47 19.91 -15.99
C ASP A 326 17.23 19.00 -16.03
N GLU A 327 17.05 18.12 -15.04
CA GLU A 327 15.87 17.24 -14.96
C GLU A 327 14.59 18.10 -14.93
N PRO A 328 13.68 17.92 -15.90
CA PRO A 328 12.48 18.74 -15.98
C PRO A 328 11.47 18.35 -14.90
N ALA A 329 10.73 19.33 -14.38
CA ALA A 329 9.50 19.04 -13.66
C ALA A 329 8.43 18.53 -14.65
N VAL A 330 7.50 17.72 -14.15
CA VAL A 330 6.48 17.06 -14.98
C VAL A 330 5.11 17.57 -14.59
N SER A 331 4.39 18.18 -15.53
CA SER A 331 3.00 18.59 -15.26
C SER A 331 2.06 17.39 -15.41
N SER A 332 0.97 17.41 -14.63
CA SER A 332 -0.12 16.47 -14.88
C SER A 332 -0.77 16.79 -16.23
N GLY A 333 -0.83 15.80 -17.11
CA GLY A 333 -1.66 15.84 -18.33
C GLY A 333 -3.14 15.60 -18.03
N PHE A 334 -3.46 15.22 -16.79
CA PHE A 334 -4.81 15.02 -16.33
C PHE A 334 -5.47 16.38 -16.15
N THR A 335 -6.29 16.77 -17.12
CA THR A 335 -7.25 17.85 -16.92
C THR A 335 -8.53 17.18 -16.44
N PRO A 336 -8.83 17.18 -15.14
CA PRO A 336 -10.12 16.71 -14.71
C PRO A 336 -11.19 17.52 -15.44
N LEU A 337 -12.26 16.87 -15.92
CA LEU A 337 -13.39 17.58 -16.53
C LEU A 337 -13.77 18.73 -15.59
N ALA A 338 -13.71 19.96 -16.08
CA ALA A 338 -14.07 21.12 -15.28
C ALA A 338 -15.44 20.84 -14.66
N ALA A 339 -15.56 21.00 -13.34
CA ALA A 339 -16.87 21.03 -12.72
C ALA A 339 -17.73 21.97 -13.57
N ALA A 340 -18.84 21.47 -14.12
CA ALA A 340 -19.80 22.30 -14.82
C ALA A 340 -19.97 23.54 -13.96
N SER A 341 -19.58 24.70 -14.50
CA SER A 341 -19.48 25.95 -13.73
C SER A 341 -20.71 26.01 -12.84
N ALA A 342 -20.50 26.01 -11.52
CA ALA A 342 -21.59 26.14 -10.59
C ALA A 342 -22.40 27.33 -11.08
N VAL A 343 -23.59 27.06 -11.63
CA VAL A 343 -24.55 28.12 -11.93
C VAL A 343 -24.64 28.91 -10.64
N PRO A 344 -24.34 30.23 -10.66
CA PRO A 344 -24.30 31.00 -9.43
C PRO A 344 -25.63 30.77 -8.75
N ALA A 345 -25.58 30.30 -7.49
CA ALA A 345 -26.78 30.17 -6.68
C ALA A 345 -27.56 31.48 -6.81
N PRO A 346 -28.87 31.44 -7.10
CA PRO A 346 -29.64 32.67 -7.24
C PRO A 346 -29.41 33.50 -5.99
N ALA A 347 -29.03 34.77 -6.19
CA ALA A 347 -28.73 35.70 -5.11
C ALA A 347 -29.84 35.63 -4.05
N PRO A 348 -29.52 35.64 -2.74
CA PRO A 348 -30.53 35.62 -1.71
C PRO A 348 -31.51 36.75 -1.98
N ALA A 349 -32.78 36.39 -2.18
CA ALA A 349 -33.84 37.35 -2.43
C ALA A 349 -33.80 38.41 -1.32
N ALA A 350 -33.77 39.68 -1.74
CA ALA A 350 -33.82 40.82 -0.82
C ALA A 350 -34.99 40.64 0.17
N PRO A 351 -34.82 41.02 1.45
CA PRO A 351 -35.89 40.89 2.43
C PRO A 351 -37.11 41.70 1.97
N ALA A 352 -38.25 41.02 1.85
CA ALA A 352 -39.52 41.67 1.57
C ALA A 352 -39.85 42.69 2.68
N PRO A 353 -40.47 43.83 2.35
CA PRO A 353 -40.78 44.87 3.33
C PRO A 353 -41.71 44.33 4.43
N ALA A 354 -41.39 44.66 5.67
CA ALA A 354 -42.11 44.25 6.86
C ALA A 354 -43.58 44.70 6.81
N VAL A 355 -44.50 43.75 6.70
CA VAL A 355 -45.91 43.99 6.96
C VAL A 355 -46.12 43.84 8.46
N SER A 356 -46.54 44.94 9.10
CA SER A 356 -46.92 44.99 10.51
C SER A 356 -48.17 44.15 10.77
N VAL A 357 -48.03 43.06 11.53
CA VAL A 357 -49.15 42.26 12.04
C VAL A 357 -49.60 42.84 13.40
N PRO A 358 -50.91 43.06 13.66
CA PRO A 358 -51.39 43.53 14.95
C PRO A 358 -51.26 42.44 16.01
N ALA A 359 -51.04 42.84 17.27
CA ALA A 359 -50.91 41.95 18.41
C ALA A 359 -52.17 41.11 18.64
N ALA A 360 -52.01 39.79 18.66
CA ALA A 360 -53.03 38.83 19.05
C ALA A 360 -53.07 38.65 20.58
N PRO A 361 -54.24 38.39 21.19
CA PRO A 361 -54.40 38.31 22.64
C PRO A 361 -53.85 36.99 23.22
N GLU A 362 -53.52 37.04 24.50
CA GLU A 362 -52.90 36.00 25.31
C GLU A 362 -53.79 34.74 25.45
N PRO A 363 -53.26 33.51 25.25
CA PRO A 363 -54.06 32.30 25.34
C PRO A 363 -54.17 31.78 26.78
N GLU A 364 -55.39 31.42 27.18
CA GLU A 364 -55.70 30.65 28.39
C GLU A 364 -55.13 29.22 28.35
N PRO A 365 -54.90 28.57 29.51
CA PRO A 365 -54.25 27.27 29.58
C PRO A 365 -55.23 26.14 29.23
N VAL A 366 -54.97 25.46 28.11
CA VAL A 366 -55.72 24.27 27.68
C VAL A 366 -55.00 23.00 28.16
N ALA A 367 -55.78 22.09 28.74
CA ALA A 367 -55.36 20.78 29.24
C ALA A 367 -54.73 19.90 28.14
N PRO A 368 -53.82 18.96 28.49
CA PRO A 368 -53.12 18.14 27.51
C PRO A 368 -53.99 16.99 26.99
N GLU A 369 -54.15 16.91 25.67
CA GLU A 369 -54.63 15.73 24.94
C GLU A 369 -53.46 14.91 24.35
N PRO A 370 -53.66 13.61 24.01
CA PRO A 370 -52.62 12.59 24.05
C PRO A 370 -51.72 12.58 22.82
N VAL A 371 -50.41 12.47 23.07
CA VAL A 371 -49.36 12.34 22.06
C VAL A 371 -49.40 10.94 21.45
N ALA A 372 -49.48 10.86 20.11
CA ALA A 372 -49.29 9.64 19.36
C ALA A 372 -47.88 9.04 19.62
N PRO A 373 -47.73 7.72 19.77
CA PRO A 373 -46.46 7.13 20.16
C PRO A 373 -45.39 7.31 19.08
N GLN A 374 -44.27 7.92 19.47
CA GLN A 374 -43.01 7.87 18.73
C GLN A 374 -42.55 6.42 18.55
N PRO A 375 -41.87 6.08 17.44
CA PRO A 375 -41.14 4.82 17.33
C PRO A 375 -40.18 4.70 18.51
N ALA A 376 -40.23 3.58 19.22
CA ALA A 376 -39.40 3.35 20.39
C ALA A 376 -37.91 3.45 20.03
N PRO A 377 -37.05 3.98 20.93
CA PRO A 377 -35.61 3.87 20.78
C PRO A 377 -35.23 2.39 20.63
N PRO A 378 -34.17 2.06 19.86
CA PRO A 378 -33.72 0.68 19.76
C PRO A 378 -33.44 0.18 21.17
N ALA A 379 -34.00 -0.99 21.51
CA ALA A 379 -33.80 -1.61 22.81
C ALA A 379 -32.30 -1.67 23.12
N ASP A 380 -31.93 -1.40 24.38
CA ASP A 380 -30.57 -1.60 24.88
C ASP A 380 -30.22 -3.10 24.81
N VAL A 381 -29.87 -3.56 23.62
CA VAL A 381 -29.36 -4.91 23.42
C VAL A 381 -27.97 -4.93 24.05
N SER A 382 -27.79 -5.74 25.09
CA SER A 382 -26.50 -5.92 25.76
C SER A 382 -26.18 -7.40 25.74
N TYR A 383 -25.06 -7.74 25.11
CA TYR A 383 -24.58 -9.11 25.07
C TYR A 383 -23.63 -9.37 26.25
N ARG A 384 -23.77 -10.57 26.83
CA ARG A 384 -22.91 -11.07 27.91
C ARG A 384 -21.48 -11.33 27.42
N ASN A 385 -21.34 -11.92 26.23
CA ASN A 385 -20.07 -12.33 25.61
C ASN A 385 -20.27 -12.57 24.10
N CYS A 386 -19.17 -12.82 23.38
CA CYS A 386 -19.21 -13.05 21.93
C CYS A 386 -19.98 -14.30 21.49
N ASP A 387 -20.11 -15.30 22.35
CA ASP A 387 -20.96 -16.46 22.05
C ASP A 387 -22.44 -16.08 21.95
N ALA A 388 -22.90 -15.18 22.82
CA ALA A 388 -24.27 -14.67 22.76
C ALA A 388 -24.51 -13.78 21.52
N VAL A 389 -23.49 -13.01 21.09
CA VAL A 389 -23.55 -12.21 19.85
C VAL A 389 -23.66 -13.12 18.63
N ARG A 390 -22.83 -14.16 18.54
CA ARG A 390 -22.86 -15.14 17.44
C ARG A 390 -24.16 -15.95 17.43
N ALA A 391 -24.65 -16.38 18.59
CA ALA A 391 -25.93 -17.10 18.70
C ALA A 391 -27.13 -16.25 18.27
N ALA A 392 -27.03 -14.92 18.42
CA ALA A 392 -28.03 -13.96 17.94
C ALA A 392 -27.85 -13.57 16.45
N GLY A 393 -26.80 -14.06 15.78
CA GLY A 393 -26.49 -13.72 14.38
C GLY A 393 -26.04 -12.26 14.18
N ALA A 394 -25.58 -11.60 15.25
CA ALA A 394 -25.23 -10.17 15.25
C ALA A 394 -23.71 -9.91 15.15
N ALA A 395 -22.89 -10.95 14.94
CA ALA A 395 -21.44 -10.80 14.79
C ALA A 395 -21.04 -10.64 13.31
N PRO A 396 -20.04 -9.80 12.98
CA PRO A 396 -19.30 -8.90 13.88
C PRO A 396 -20.12 -7.65 14.28
N LEU A 397 -19.88 -7.11 15.48
CA LEU A 397 -20.50 -5.86 15.95
C LEU A 397 -19.54 -4.68 15.78
N HIS A 398 -19.98 -3.61 15.13
CA HIS A 398 -19.17 -2.41 14.93
C HIS A 398 -19.46 -1.32 15.97
N ARG A 399 -18.45 -0.49 16.27
CA ARG A 399 -18.59 0.63 17.21
C ARG A 399 -19.72 1.58 16.80
N GLY A 400 -20.76 1.66 17.65
CA GLY A 400 -21.95 2.48 17.41
C GLY A 400 -23.20 1.66 17.06
N GLU A 401 -23.06 0.36 16.79
CA GLU A 401 -24.18 -0.53 16.58
C GLU A 401 -24.83 -0.97 17.92
N PRO A 402 -26.16 -1.18 17.95
CA PRO A 402 -26.84 -1.76 19.11
C PRO A 402 -26.22 -3.09 19.50
N GLY A 403 -25.79 -3.24 20.76
CA GLY A 403 -25.07 -4.43 21.23
C GLY A 403 -23.56 -4.29 21.34
N TYR A 404 -22.95 -3.30 20.68
CA TYR A 404 -21.52 -3.07 20.78
C TYR A 404 -21.12 -2.60 22.19
N SER A 405 -20.03 -3.18 22.71
CA SER A 405 -19.40 -2.74 23.95
C SER A 405 -17.91 -3.03 23.91
N SER A 406 -17.09 -2.12 24.42
CA SER A 406 -15.62 -2.28 24.51
C SER A 406 -15.18 -3.53 25.28
N LYS A 407 -16.06 -4.14 26.09
CA LYS A 407 -15.81 -5.43 26.75
C LYS A 407 -15.82 -6.64 25.80
N LEU A 408 -16.42 -6.49 24.62
CA LEU A 408 -16.55 -7.50 23.57
C LEU A 408 -15.51 -7.32 22.44
N ASP A 409 -14.87 -6.15 22.42
CA ASP A 409 -13.82 -5.72 21.49
C ASP A 409 -12.48 -5.88 22.22
N ARG A 410 -11.86 -7.06 22.08
CA ARG A 410 -10.73 -7.49 22.91
C ARG A 410 -9.44 -6.73 22.58
N ASP A 411 -9.28 -6.33 21.33
CA ASP A 411 -8.11 -5.65 20.77
C ASP A 411 -8.35 -4.16 20.53
N GLY A 412 -9.59 -3.68 20.66
CA GLY A 412 -9.96 -2.27 20.75
C GLY A 412 -10.06 -1.58 19.38
N ASP A 413 -10.11 -2.37 18.31
CA ASP A 413 -10.04 -1.89 16.93
C ASP A 413 -11.38 -1.31 16.43
N GLY A 414 -12.46 -1.51 17.19
CA GLY A 414 -13.81 -1.08 16.84
C GLY A 414 -14.72 -2.18 16.30
N ILE A 415 -14.24 -3.43 16.25
CA ILE A 415 -14.97 -4.61 15.77
C ILE A 415 -15.02 -5.65 16.90
N ALA A 416 -16.17 -5.73 17.57
CA ALA A 416 -16.39 -6.74 18.60
C ALA A 416 -16.72 -8.11 17.98
N CYS A 417 -16.13 -9.17 18.56
CA CYS A 417 -16.45 -10.57 18.27
C CYS A 417 -16.15 -11.07 16.85
N GLU A 418 -15.02 -10.63 16.28
CA GLU A 418 -14.48 -10.98 14.96
C GLU A 418 -13.92 -12.43 14.83
N GLY A 419 -14.07 -13.29 15.85
CA GLY A 419 -13.49 -14.64 15.89
C GLY A 419 -14.33 -15.75 16.49
#